data_AF-T0LAE0-F1
#
_entry.id   AF-T0LAE0-F1
#
_cell.length_a   1.000
_cell.length_b   1.000
_cell.length_c   1.000
_cell.angle_alpha   90.00
_cell.angle_beta   90.00
_cell.angle_gamma   90.00
#
_symmetry.space_group_name_H-M   'P 1'
#
loop_
_entity.id
_entity.type
_entity.pdbx_description
1 polymer ?
#
loop_
_entity_poly.entity_id
_entity_poly.type
_entity_poly.pdbx_seq_one_letter_code
_entity_poly.pdbx_strand_id
1 'polypeptide(L)'
;MKADEVGDKVQQETQEAEKKVQNTIKKVQESKLSRYLPTEIKEVKIKDIVKLLMLSIFSNFLPLYIILGGPWPKYINFLRYIFFPLFIVLFSVQVFLGIITYITCIEGLHIYLTIATVLKSALVLVLLTIIEFKFSFLQFFIIFTYLAWHTALDIAFLYYIAILLNNENSKTYDEHGVEIKKDNEKV
;
A
#
# COMPACT_ATOMS: atom_id res chain seq x y z
N MET A 1 26.74 4.18 30.84
CA MET A 1 27.54 4.68 29.69
C MET A 1 27.62 3.72 28.50
N LYS A 2 26.82 2.62 28.41
CA LYS A 2 26.73 1.79 27.17
C LYS A 2 25.36 1.85 26.47
N ALA A 3 24.36 2.45 27.10
CA ALA A 3 23.01 2.57 26.54
C ALA A 3 22.88 3.80 25.61
N ASP A 4 23.56 4.90 25.95
CA ASP A 4 23.51 6.15 25.18
C ASP A 4 24.19 6.01 23.80
N GLU A 5 25.33 5.31 23.71
CA GLU A 5 26.03 5.07 22.43
C GLU A 5 25.26 4.17 21.46
N VAL A 6 24.38 3.29 21.96
CA VAL A 6 23.55 2.43 21.13
C VAL A 6 22.31 3.19 20.65
N GLY A 7 21.74 4.05 21.50
CA GLY A 7 20.65 4.96 21.13
C GLY A 7 21.06 5.92 20.01
N ASP A 8 22.24 6.55 20.13
CA ASP A 8 22.75 7.50 19.14
C ASP A 8 23.04 6.85 17.78
N LYS A 9 23.56 5.61 17.78
CA LYS A 9 23.79 4.85 16.54
C LYS A 9 22.49 4.45 15.85
N VAL A 10 21.49 4.00 16.59
CA VAL A 10 20.16 3.66 16.03
C VAL A 10 19.47 4.91 15.49
N GLN A 11 19.62 6.06 16.16
CA GLN A 11 19.09 7.34 15.67
C GLN A 11 19.78 7.80 14.38
N GLN A 12 21.10 7.67 14.29
CA GLN A 12 21.83 7.99 13.07
C GLN A 12 21.45 7.07 11.90
N GLU A 13 21.35 5.76 12.13
CA GLU A 13 20.93 4.81 11.09
C GLU A 13 19.47 5.05 10.64
N THR A 14 18.59 5.42 11.56
CA THR A 14 17.19 5.76 11.24
C THR A 14 17.11 7.05 10.40
N GLN A 15 17.89 8.08 10.76
CA GLN A 15 17.96 9.33 9.99
C GLN A 15 18.58 9.14 8.60
N GLU A 16 19.57 8.24 8.46
CA GLU A 16 20.13 7.88 7.16
C GLU A 16 19.13 7.09 6.30
N ALA A 17 18.35 6.20 6.92
CA ALA A 17 17.28 5.46 6.24
C ALA A 17 16.17 6.41 5.78
N GLU A 18 15.71 7.33 6.64
CA GLU A 18 14.73 8.37 6.29
C GLU A 18 15.25 9.26 5.14
N LYS A 19 16.52 9.70 5.20
CA LYS A 19 17.14 10.45 4.11
C LYS A 19 17.23 9.64 2.81
N LYS A 20 17.53 8.34 2.87
CA LYS A 20 17.55 7.47 1.69
C LYS A 20 16.15 7.29 1.11
N VAL A 21 15.14 7.11 1.95
CA VAL A 21 13.74 6.97 1.53
C VAL A 21 13.26 8.28 0.90
N GLN A 22 13.47 9.43 1.54
CA GLN A 22 13.14 10.75 0.99
C GLN A 22 13.88 11.03 -0.32
N ASN A 23 15.17 10.68 -0.41
CA ASN A 23 15.93 10.82 -1.65
C ASN A 23 15.46 9.87 -2.74
N THR A 24 14.95 8.68 -2.39
CA THR A 24 14.38 7.74 -3.36
C THR A 24 13.03 8.25 -3.84
N ILE A 25 12.19 8.77 -2.95
CA ILE A 25 10.92 9.43 -3.30
C ILE A 25 11.18 10.61 -4.24
N LYS A 26 12.14 11.49 -3.92
CA LYS A 26 12.55 12.60 -4.79
C LYS A 26 13.07 12.15 -6.14
N LYS A 27 13.97 11.15 -6.17
CA LYS A 27 14.50 10.60 -7.44
C LYS A 27 13.41 9.97 -8.30
N VAL A 28 12.42 9.34 -7.69
CA VAL A 28 11.27 8.76 -8.39
C VAL A 28 10.34 9.88 -8.88
N GLN A 29 10.09 10.92 -8.08
CA GLN A 29 9.37 12.14 -8.46
C GLN A 29 10.07 12.96 -9.56
N GLU A 30 11.39 12.94 -9.65
CA GLU A 30 12.17 13.60 -10.69
C GLU A 30 12.38 12.72 -11.93
N SER A 31 12.04 11.43 -11.84
CA SER A 31 12.23 10.48 -12.93
C SER A 31 11.37 10.81 -14.14
N LYS A 32 11.77 10.35 -15.34
CA LYS A 32 10.92 10.49 -16.53
C LYS A 32 9.56 9.81 -16.34
N LEU A 33 9.46 8.78 -15.49
CA LEU A 33 8.23 8.05 -15.22
C LEU A 33 7.19 8.91 -14.49
N SER A 34 7.61 9.73 -13.52
CA SER A 34 6.70 10.63 -12.77
C SER A 34 6.18 11.78 -13.62
N ARG A 35 6.95 12.27 -14.61
CA ARG A 35 6.48 13.29 -15.56
C ARG A 35 5.36 12.80 -16.48
N TYR A 36 5.28 11.48 -16.71
CA TYR A 36 4.19 10.85 -17.47
C TYR A 36 3.02 10.40 -16.58
N LEU A 37 3.20 10.38 -15.26
CA LEU A 37 2.13 10.17 -14.30
C LEU A 37 1.48 11.54 -14.04
N PRO A 38 0.25 11.78 -14.53
CA PRO A 38 -0.41 13.07 -14.31
C PRO A 38 -0.64 13.26 -12.81
N THR A 39 0.13 14.16 -12.20
CA THR A 39 -0.18 14.78 -10.89
C THR A 39 -1.40 15.69 -11.00
N GLU A 40 -1.74 16.12 -12.21
CA GLU A 40 -2.92 16.90 -12.56
C GLU A 40 -3.75 16.16 -13.62
N ILE A 41 -4.80 15.46 -13.21
CA ILE A 41 -6.01 15.39 -14.05
C ILE A 41 -6.81 16.59 -13.58
N LYS A 42 -7.04 17.59 -14.43
CA LYS A 42 -7.58 18.94 -14.12
C LYS A 42 -8.82 19.04 -13.21
N GLU A 43 -9.44 17.92 -12.83
CA GLU A 43 -10.62 17.84 -11.96
C GLU A 43 -10.54 16.74 -10.87
N VAL A 44 -9.49 15.92 -10.81
CA VAL A 44 -9.40 14.78 -9.85
C VAL A 44 -8.33 15.05 -8.80
N LYS A 45 -8.76 15.24 -7.55
CA LYS A 45 -7.86 15.48 -6.41
C LYS A 45 -7.20 14.17 -5.96
N ILE A 46 -5.98 14.25 -5.43
CA ILE A 46 -5.25 13.08 -4.87
C ILE A 46 -6.09 12.36 -3.80
N LYS A 47 -6.78 13.11 -2.94
CA LYS A 47 -7.71 12.55 -1.95
C LYS A 47 -8.81 11.69 -2.60
N ASP A 48 -9.29 12.05 -3.78
CA ASP A 48 -10.33 11.29 -4.50
C ASP A 48 -9.75 10.03 -5.16
N ILE A 49 -8.51 10.09 -5.65
CA ILE A 49 -7.77 8.90 -6.12
C ILE A 49 -7.59 7.90 -4.99
N VAL A 50 -7.17 8.36 -3.81
CA VAL A 50 -6.99 7.51 -2.62
C VAL A 50 -8.32 6.89 -2.19
N LYS A 51 -9.42 7.65 -2.15
CA LYS A 51 -10.76 7.11 -1.87
C LYS A 51 -11.16 6.02 -2.87
N LEU A 52 -10.95 6.26 -4.16
CA LEU A 52 -11.30 5.29 -5.21
C LEU A 52 -10.48 4.00 -5.05
N LEU A 53 -9.19 4.11 -4.75
CA LEU A 53 -8.31 2.97 -4.48
C LEU A 53 -8.75 2.21 -3.22
N MET A 54 -9.11 2.90 -2.15
CA MET A 54 -9.64 2.25 -0.94
C MET A 54 -10.95 1.51 -1.21
N LEU A 55 -11.88 2.12 -1.94
CA LEU A 55 -13.13 1.49 -2.34
C LEU A 55 -12.86 0.26 -3.22
N SER A 56 -11.89 0.37 -4.14
CA SER A 56 -11.48 -0.76 -4.97
C SER A 56 -10.93 -1.89 -4.12
N ILE A 57 -10.00 -1.63 -3.20
CA ILE A 57 -9.45 -2.64 -2.28
C ILE A 57 -10.59 -3.32 -1.50
N PHE A 58 -11.52 -2.53 -0.92
CA PHE A 58 -12.66 -3.07 -0.18
C PHE A 58 -13.56 -3.95 -1.06
N SER A 59 -13.86 -3.52 -2.29
CA SER A 59 -14.67 -4.29 -3.23
C SER A 59 -14.02 -5.62 -3.64
N ASN A 60 -12.69 -5.65 -3.72
CA ASN A 60 -11.93 -6.85 -4.04
C ASN A 60 -11.84 -7.86 -2.89
N PHE A 61 -12.33 -7.52 -1.69
CA PHE A 61 -12.44 -8.46 -0.58
C PHE A 61 -13.28 -9.68 -0.95
N LEU A 62 -14.46 -9.45 -1.54
CA LEU A 62 -15.44 -10.52 -1.77
C LEU A 62 -14.95 -11.56 -2.80
N PRO A 63 -14.41 -11.17 -3.98
CA PRO A 63 -13.87 -12.17 -4.89
C PRO A 63 -12.66 -12.91 -4.29
N LEU A 64 -11.78 -12.22 -3.56
CA LEU A 64 -10.65 -12.87 -2.87
C LEU A 64 -11.12 -13.87 -1.81
N TYR A 65 -12.14 -13.50 -1.04
CA TYR A 65 -12.76 -14.38 -0.05
C TYR A 65 -13.30 -15.67 -0.71
N ILE A 66 -13.96 -15.55 -1.87
CA ILE A 66 -14.51 -16.70 -2.60
C ILE A 66 -13.38 -17.59 -3.16
N ILE A 67 -12.37 -16.98 -3.79
CA ILE A 67 -11.24 -17.70 -4.40
C ILE A 67 -10.46 -18.46 -3.34
N LEU A 68 -10.09 -17.78 -2.24
CA LEU A 68 -9.24 -18.34 -1.19
C LEU A 68 -10.01 -19.24 -0.21
N GLY A 69 -11.30 -18.94 0.00
CA GLY A 69 -12.19 -19.64 0.92
C GLY A 69 -12.81 -20.92 0.36
N GLY A 70 -12.62 -21.22 -0.92
CA GLY A 70 -13.13 -22.45 -1.55
C GLY A 70 -12.55 -23.74 -0.94
N PRO A 71 -13.06 -24.93 -1.33
CA PRO A 71 -12.56 -26.20 -0.82
C PRO A 71 -11.11 -26.43 -1.25
N TRP A 72 -10.26 -26.84 -0.30
CA TRP A 72 -8.85 -27.17 -0.55
C TRP A 72 -8.68 -28.69 -0.71
N PRO A 73 -7.58 -29.15 -1.36
CA PRO A 73 -7.27 -30.57 -1.42
C PRO A 73 -7.22 -31.20 -0.01
N LYS A 74 -7.77 -32.42 0.13
CA LYS A 74 -7.95 -33.08 1.45
C LYS A 74 -6.69 -33.11 2.31
N TYR A 75 -5.52 -33.32 1.70
CA TYR A 75 -4.24 -33.43 2.39
C TYR A 75 -3.73 -32.12 3.01
N ILE A 76 -4.20 -30.96 2.53
CA ILE A 76 -3.81 -29.63 3.02
C ILE A 76 -4.99 -28.82 3.55
N ASN A 77 -6.19 -29.41 3.63
CA ASN A 77 -7.38 -28.71 4.10
C ASN A 77 -7.25 -28.23 5.56
N PHE A 78 -6.35 -28.80 6.36
CA PHE A 78 -6.06 -28.29 7.72
C PHE A 78 -5.43 -26.88 7.69
N LEU A 79 -4.57 -26.60 6.70
CA LEU A 79 -3.92 -25.30 6.53
C LEU A 79 -4.92 -24.20 6.18
N ARG A 80 -6.05 -24.56 5.55
CA ARG A 80 -7.16 -23.62 5.26
C ARG A 80 -7.68 -22.98 6.54
N TYR A 81 -7.82 -23.74 7.62
CA TYR A 81 -8.31 -23.23 8.90
C TYR A 81 -7.36 -22.26 9.58
N ILE A 82 -6.11 -22.19 9.13
CA ILE A 82 -5.09 -21.26 9.65
C ILE A 82 -4.95 -20.07 8.71
N PHE A 83 -4.64 -20.32 7.44
CA PHE A 83 -4.32 -19.26 6.49
C PHE A 83 -5.52 -18.45 6.06
N PHE A 84 -6.72 -19.03 5.99
CA PHE A 84 -7.90 -18.29 5.56
C PHE A 84 -8.34 -17.25 6.61
N PRO A 85 -8.47 -17.57 7.91
CA PRO A 85 -8.66 -16.55 8.93
C PRO A 85 -7.52 -15.53 8.99
N LEU A 86 -6.27 -15.97 8.83
CA LEU A 86 -5.12 -15.07 8.81
C LEU A 86 -5.22 -14.04 7.66
N PHE A 87 -5.65 -14.48 6.47
CA PHE A 87 -5.91 -13.58 5.35
C PHE A 87 -6.98 -12.53 5.68
N ILE A 88 -8.10 -12.95 6.29
CA ILE A 88 -9.18 -12.04 6.68
C ILE A 88 -8.68 -11.00 7.70
N VAL A 89 -7.88 -11.44 8.68
CA VAL A 89 -7.30 -10.54 9.68
C VAL A 89 -6.36 -9.54 9.03
N LEU A 90 -5.41 -10.00 8.19
CA LEU A 90 -4.45 -9.13 7.52
C LEU A 90 -5.13 -8.12 6.58
N PHE A 91 -6.14 -8.58 5.83
CA PHE A 91 -6.94 -7.71 4.98
C PHE A 91 -7.67 -6.64 5.80
N SER A 92 -8.32 -7.04 6.89
CA SER A 92 -9.04 -6.10 7.77
C SER A 92 -8.10 -5.08 8.40
N VAL A 93 -6.93 -5.53 8.87
CA VAL A 93 -5.87 -4.64 9.41
C VAL A 93 -5.39 -3.66 8.36
N GLN A 94 -5.14 -4.09 7.13
CA GLN A 94 -4.72 -3.19 6.05
C GLN A 94 -5.80 -2.14 5.75
N VAL A 95 -7.06 -2.53 5.63
CA VAL A 95 -8.16 -1.58 5.36
C VAL A 95 -8.29 -0.59 6.51
N PHE A 96 -8.28 -1.08 7.75
CA PHE A 96 -8.40 -0.23 8.94
C PHE A 96 -7.24 0.77 9.06
N LEU A 97 -5.99 0.29 8.91
CA LEU A 97 -4.81 1.16 8.88
C LEU A 97 -4.87 2.15 7.72
N GLY A 98 -5.35 1.73 6.55
CA GLY A 98 -5.54 2.60 5.39
C GLY A 98 -6.51 3.74 5.67
N ILE A 99 -7.65 3.44 6.30
CA ILE A 99 -8.65 4.44 6.71
C ILE A 99 -8.06 5.42 7.73
N ILE A 100 -7.41 4.91 8.78
CA ILE A 100 -6.83 5.79 9.81
C ILE A 100 -5.73 6.67 9.20
N THR A 101 -4.85 6.10 8.39
CA THR A 101 -3.77 6.85 7.73
C THR A 101 -4.33 7.94 6.82
N TYR A 102 -5.40 7.64 6.08
CA TYR A 102 -6.08 8.60 5.22
C TYR A 102 -6.76 9.75 6.00
N ILE A 103 -7.38 9.46 7.15
CA ILE A 103 -8.06 10.48 7.97
C ILE A 103 -7.08 11.34 8.78
N THR A 104 -6.09 10.69 9.40
CA THR A 104 -5.21 11.33 10.37
C THR A 104 -3.95 11.92 9.76
N CYS A 105 -3.60 11.51 8.53
CA CYS A 105 -2.36 11.90 7.84
C CYS A 105 -1.07 11.70 8.67
N ILE A 106 -1.06 10.70 9.58
CA ILE A 106 0.12 10.38 10.41
C ILE A 106 1.10 9.51 9.61
N GLU A 107 2.30 10.02 9.34
CA GLU A 107 3.36 9.31 8.59
C GLU A 107 3.76 7.98 9.22
N GLY A 108 3.84 7.91 10.56
CA GLY A 108 4.23 6.68 11.26
C GLY A 108 3.31 5.49 10.96
N LEU A 109 2.04 5.73 10.61
CA LEU A 109 1.09 4.66 10.26
C LEU A 109 1.36 4.06 8.87
N HIS A 110 2.01 4.80 7.98
CA HIS A 110 2.33 4.33 6.63
C HIS A 110 3.26 3.12 6.63
N ILE A 111 4.21 3.06 7.56
CA ILE A 111 5.12 1.92 7.72
C ILE A 111 4.32 0.66 8.08
N TYR A 112 3.42 0.75 9.06
CA TYR A 112 2.57 -0.38 9.47
C TYR A 112 1.62 -0.81 8.35
N LEU A 113 1.05 0.15 7.61
CA LEU A 113 0.21 -0.12 6.44
C LEU A 113 1.00 -0.85 5.34
N THR A 114 2.24 -0.44 5.08
CA THR A 114 3.13 -1.08 4.12
C THR A 114 3.45 -2.51 4.55
N ILE A 115 3.82 -2.72 5.81
CA ILE A 115 4.11 -4.05 6.37
C ILE A 115 2.88 -4.96 6.23
N ALA A 116 1.69 -4.49 6.63
CA ALA A 116 0.45 -5.26 6.52
C ALA A 116 0.15 -5.65 5.06
N THR A 117 0.35 -4.71 4.14
CA THR A 117 0.13 -4.94 2.70
C THR A 117 1.10 -5.98 2.13
N VAL A 118 2.38 -5.92 2.50
CA VAL A 118 3.40 -6.88 2.10
C VAL A 118 3.11 -8.26 2.68
N LEU A 119 2.79 -8.37 3.97
CA LEU A 119 2.44 -9.65 4.61
C LEU A 119 1.21 -10.28 3.98
N LYS A 120 0.16 -9.50 3.70
CA LYS A 120 -1.03 -9.97 3.00
C LYS A 120 -0.66 -10.46 1.59
N SER A 121 0.14 -9.71 0.84
CA SER A 121 0.54 -10.09 -0.52
C SER A 121 1.37 -11.38 -0.53
N ALA A 122 2.30 -11.53 0.42
CA ALA A 122 3.06 -12.76 0.59
C ALA A 122 2.16 -13.96 0.92
N LEU A 123 1.17 -13.77 1.80
CA LEU A 123 0.19 -14.80 2.11
C LEU A 123 -0.64 -15.18 0.88
N VAL A 124 -1.09 -14.21 0.09
CA VAL A 124 -1.84 -14.45 -1.16
C VAL A 124 -1.00 -15.27 -2.15
N LEU A 125 0.31 -15.00 -2.27
CA LEU A 125 1.21 -15.80 -3.11
C LEU A 125 1.33 -17.25 -2.61
N VAL A 126 1.44 -17.47 -1.30
CA VAL A 126 1.44 -18.82 -0.72
C VAL A 126 0.11 -19.54 -0.97
N LEU A 127 -1.00 -18.81 -0.90
CA LEU A 127 -2.32 -19.39 -1.19
C LEU A 127 -2.50 -19.73 -2.67
N LEU A 128 -1.90 -18.95 -3.58
CA LEU A 128 -1.93 -19.20 -5.02
C LEU A 128 -1.29 -20.56 -5.37
N THR A 129 -0.13 -20.89 -4.79
CA THR A 129 0.55 -22.17 -5.08
C THR A 129 -0.26 -23.38 -4.61
N ILE A 130 -1.02 -23.22 -3.52
CA ILE A 130 -1.96 -24.24 -3.03
C ILE A 130 -3.14 -24.42 -3.98
N ILE A 131 -3.60 -23.31 -4.56
CA ILE A 131 -4.75 -23.26 -5.47
C ILE A 131 -4.44 -23.84 -6.86
N GLU A 132 -3.19 -23.77 -7.31
CA GLU A 132 -2.71 -24.37 -8.58
C GLU A 132 -3.11 -25.85 -8.71
N PHE A 133 -3.00 -26.63 -7.62
CA PHE A 133 -3.32 -28.06 -7.61
C PHE A 133 -4.80 -28.39 -7.86
N LYS A 134 -5.69 -27.39 -7.86
CA LYS A 134 -7.14 -27.57 -7.93
C LYS A 134 -7.74 -27.22 -9.29
N PHE A 135 -7.13 -26.28 -10.02
CA PHE A 135 -7.78 -25.64 -11.15
C PHE A 135 -7.12 -25.99 -12.49
N SER A 136 -7.90 -25.93 -13.56
CA SER A 136 -7.36 -26.03 -14.92
C SER A 136 -6.39 -24.88 -15.19
N PHE A 137 -5.46 -25.06 -16.14
CA PHE A 137 -4.48 -24.04 -16.53
C PHE A 137 -5.14 -22.67 -16.84
N LEU A 138 -6.28 -22.68 -17.55
CA LEU A 138 -7.03 -21.46 -17.88
C LEU A 138 -7.56 -20.75 -16.61
N GLN A 139 -8.14 -21.50 -15.68
CA GLN A 139 -8.64 -20.94 -14.42
C GLN A 139 -7.51 -20.40 -13.55
N PHE A 140 -6.39 -21.11 -13.47
CA PHE A 140 -5.19 -20.64 -12.79
C PHE A 140 -4.70 -19.31 -13.38
N PHE A 141 -4.61 -19.21 -14.71
CA PHE A 141 -4.17 -17.98 -15.38
C PHE A 141 -5.09 -16.79 -15.10
N ILE A 142 -6.41 -16.99 -15.08
CA ILE A 142 -7.39 -15.96 -14.73
C ILE A 142 -7.21 -15.50 -13.27
N ILE A 143 -7.09 -16.44 -12.33
CA ILE A 143 -6.86 -16.15 -10.91
C ILE A 143 -5.55 -15.40 -10.72
N PHE A 144 -4.47 -15.85 -11.37
CA PHE A 144 -3.17 -15.19 -11.32
C PHE A 144 -3.25 -13.75 -11.83
N THR A 145 -3.88 -13.53 -12.98
CA THR A 145 -4.03 -12.19 -13.58
C THR A 145 -4.84 -11.27 -12.66
N TYR A 146 -5.92 -11.78 -12.07
CA TYR A 146 -6.74 -11.04 -11.11
C TYR A 146 -5.93 -10.65 -9.85
N LEU A 147 -5.13 -11.58 -9.32
CA LEU A 147 -4.29 -11.31 -8.15
C LEU A 147 -3.15 -10.33 -8.46
N ALA A 148 -2.53 -10.42 -9.64
CA ALA A 148 -1.53 -9.48 -10.09
C ALA A 148 -2.10 -8.06 -10.22
N TRP A 149 -3.31 -7.94 -10.79
CA TRP A 149 -4.05 -6.67 -10.84
C TRP A 149 -4.33 -6.13 -9.43
N HIS A 150 -4.78 -6.99 -8.52
CA HIS A 150 -5.01 -6.63 -7.13
C HIS A 150 -3.74 -6.11 -6.43
N THR A 151 -2.61 -6.78 -6.61
CA THR A 151 -1.32 -6.34 -6.07
C THR A 151 -0.89 -4.99 -6.67
N ALA A 152 -1.16 -4.76 -7.96
CA ALA A 152 -0.90 -3.45 -8.56
C ALA A 152 -1.72 -2.33 -7.92
N LEU A 153 -3.00 -2.60 -7.58
CA LEU A 153 -3.85 -1.66 -6.85
C LEU A 153 -3.34 -1.39 -5.44
N ASP A 154 -2.88 -2.42 -4.72
CA ASP A 154 -2.26 -2.27 -3.39
C ASP A 154 -1.01 -1.38 -3.45
N ILE A 155 -0.15 -1.57 -4.44
CA ILE A 155 1.04 -0.74 -4.66
C ILE A 155 0.65 0.70 -4.98
N ALA A 156 -0.32 0.89 -5.89
CA ALA A 156 -0.83 2.21 -6.23
C ALA A 156 -1.39 2.92 -4.99
N PHE A 157 -2.16 2.21 -4.15
CA PHE A 157 -2.70 2.75 -2.91
C PHE A 157 -1.60 3.21 -1.95
N LEU A 158 -0.58 2.39 -1.69
CA LEU A 158 0.55 2.76 -0.84
C LEU A 158 1.31 3.98 -1.38
N TYR A 159 1.46 4.06 -2.69
CA TYR A 159 2.12 5.16 -3.36
C TYR A 159 1.33 6.48 -3.23
N TYR A 160 0.03 6.46 -3.50
CA TYR A 160 -0.80 7.67 -3.40
C TYR A 160 -1.01 8.13 -1.96
N ILE A 161 -1.06 7.21 -0.98
CA ILE A 161 -1.03 7.57 0.45
C ILE A 161 0.30 8.27 0.78
N ALA A 162 1.44 7.76 0.29
CA ALA A 162 2.73 8.39 0.55
C ALA A 162 2.82 9.81 -0.01
N ILE A 163 2.28 10.04 -1.22
CA ILE A 163 2.16 11.39 -1.80
C ILE A 163 1.26 12.27 -0.94
N LEU A 164 0.09 11.76 -0.53
CA LEU A 164 -0.85 12.51 0.30
C LEU A 164 -0.19 12.99 1.61
N LEU A 165 0.53 12.10 2.29
CA LEU A 165 1.25 12.40 3.52
C LEU A 165 2.35 13.44 3.29
N ASN A 166 3.14 13.27 2.23
CA ASN A 166 4.20 14.22 1.90
C ASN A 166 3.64 15.61 1.57
N ASN A 167 2.50 15.69 0.89
CA ASN A 167 1.87 16.97 0.57
C ASN A 167 1.36 17.67 1.85
N GLU A 168 0.65 16.96 2.73
CA GLU A 168 0.13 17.52 4.00
C GLU A 168 1.25 17.99 4.95
N ASN A 169 2.41 17.32 4.96
CA ASN A 169 3.54 17.71 5.81
C ASN A 169 4.48 18.75 5.18
N SER A 170 4.39 18.97 3.87
CA SER A 170 5.19 19.97 3.17
C SER A 170 4.51 21.35 3.22
N LYS A 171 5.21 22.35 3.76
CA LYS A 171 4.76 23.78 3.78
C LYS A 171 4.54 24.39 2.38
N THR A 172 4.77 23.61 1.32
CA THR A 172 4.69 24.04 -0.07
C THR A 172 3.35 23.68 -0.71
N TYR A 173 2.51 22.92 -0.01
CA TYR A 173 1.22 22.46 -0.50
C TYR A 173 0.12 22.83 0.52
N ASP A 174 -1.08 23.13 0.04
CA ASP A 174 -2.23 23.44 0.90
C ASP A 174 -2.81 22.17 1.56
N GLU A 175 -3.78 22.33 2.48
CA GLU A 175 -4.50 21.24 3.19
C GLU A 175 -5.26 20.28 2.25
N HIS A 176 -5.17 20.49 0.95
CA HIS A 176 -5.79 19.69 -0.10
C HIS A 176 -4.76 19.04 -1.02
N GLY A 177 -3.47 19.25 -0.76
CA GLY A 177 -2.34 18.70 -1.47
C GLY A 177 -2.05 19.39 -2.81
N VAL A 178 -2.47 20.65 -2.97
CA VAL A 178 -2.18 21.50 -4.14
C VAL A 178 -0.95 22.35 -3.86
N GLU A 179 -0.02 22.44 -4.82
CA GLU A 179 1.19 23.25 -4.67
C GLU A 179 0.80 24.73 -4.52
N ILE A 180 1.23 25.36 -3.43
CA ILE A 180 1.07 26.78 -3.19
C ILE A 180 2.01 27.50 -4.16
N LYS A 181 1.50 27.91 -5.33
CA LYS A 181 2.24 28.74 -6.27
C LYS A 181 2.69 30.02 -5.55
N LYS A 182 4.00 30.25 -5.47
CA LYS A 182 4.65 31.48 -4.96
C LYS A 182 4.42 32.68 -5.89
N ASP A 183 3.18 33.01 -6.23
CA ASP A 183 2.85 34.15 -7.09
C ASP A 183 1.97 35.20 -6.41
N ASN A 184 1.80 35.14 -5.08
CA ASN A 184 1.11 36.18 -4.31
C ASN A 184 1.99 36.76 -3.18
N GLU A 185 3.30 36.90 -3.42
CA GLU A 185 4.19 37.65 -2.52
C GLU A 185 4.57 39.05 -3.07
N LYS A 186 3.93 39.51 -4.15
CA LYS A 186 4.01 40.91 -4.61
C LYS A 186 2.74 41.37 -5.34
N VAL A 187 1.76 41.88 -4.59
CA VAL A 187 1.12 43.19 -4.80
C VAL A 187 0.72 43.75 -3.44
#